data_AF-C1GV76-F1
#
_entry.id   AF-C1GV76-F1
#
_cell.length_a   1.000
_cell.length_b   1.000
_cell.length_c   1.000
_cell.angle_alpha   90.00
_cell.angle_beta   90.00
_cell.angle_gamma   90.00
#
_symmetry.space_group_name_H-M   'P 1'
#
loop_
_entity.id
_entity.type
_entity.pdbx_description
1 polymer ?
#
loop_
_entity_poly.entity_id
_entity_poly.type
_entity_poly.pdbx_seq_one_letter_code
_entity_poly.pdbx_strand_id
1 'polypeptide(L)'
;MRKCIICESPEPGEQLIDIEYMISQKLNEKLPEKEQLLWHSHEYEALSAKFEKVKKIEFLQLSTFYSKVYHLWQINRADQLPMGEPQLMASVTSDKALNKALPSGKAKLKESHKSIFGEDVERALRRRIGPKVFECYALLEGW
;
A
#
# COMPACT_ATOMS: atom_id res chain seq x y z
N MET A 1 6.75 16.24 7.27
CA MET A 1 7.01 14.79 7.12
C MET A 1 6.25 14.07 8.21
N ARG A 2 5.47 13.04 7.85
CA ARG A 2 4.81 12.14 8.81
C ARG A 2 5.60 10.85 8.89
N LYS A 3 5.50 10.17 10.04
CA LYS A 3 6.11 8.87 10.32
C LYS A 3 5.01 7.98 10.84
N CYS A 4 4.80 6.85 10.18
CA CYS A 4 3.72 5.93 10.46
C CYS A 4 4.29 4.53 10.64
N ILE A 5 3.63 3.74 11.47
CA ILE A 5 3.84 2.30 11.58
C ILE A 5 2.56 1.62 11.12
N ILE A 6 2.70 0.53 10.38
CA ILE A 6 1.57 -0.31 9.94
C ILE A 6 1.67 -1.62 10.71
N CYS A 7 0.64 -1.91 11.49
CA CYS A 7 0.51 -3.14 12.25
C CYS A 7 -0.59 -4.03 11.67
N GLU A 8 -0.57 -5.32 12.02
CA GLU A 8 -1.62 -6.26 11.63
C GLU A 8 -3.00 -5.79 12.07
N SER A 9 -3.09 -5.35 13.32
CA SER A 9 -4.27 -4.78 13.97
C SER A 9 -3.86 -3.58 14.85
N PRO A 10 -4.80 -2.71 15.25
CA PRO A 10 -4.52 -1.56 16.12
C PRO A 10 -4.33 -1.94 17.60
N GLU A 11 -4.51 -3.22 17.96
CA GLU A 11 -4.45 -3.68 19.34
C GLU A 11 -3.00 -3.69 19.88
N PRO A 12 -2.81 -3.53 21.20
CA PRO A 12 -1.49 -3.66 21.81
C PRO A 12 -0.89 -5.05 21.61
N GLY A 13 0.40 -5.11 21.27
CA GLY A 13 1.15 -6.37 21.09
C GLY A 13 1.05 -6.98 19.69
N GLU A 14 0.31 -6.35 18.80
CA GLU A 14 0.20 -6.77 17.40
C GLU A 14 1.50 -6.61 16.63
N GLN A 15 1.60 -7.39 15.57
CA GLN A 15 2.82 -7.47 14.77
C GLN A 15 3.01 -6.19 13.96
N LEU A 16 4.21 -5.59 14.07
CA LEU A 16 4.66 -4.54 13.17
C LEU A 16 4.95 -5.15 11.80
N ILE A 17 4.28 -4.62 10.77
CA ILE A 17 4.44 -5.05 9.38
C ILE A 17 5.40 -4.08 8.70
N ASP A 18 5.08 -2.79 8.73
CA ASP A 18 5.76 -1.79 7.88
C ASP A 18 6.09 -0.50 8.61
N ILE A 19 7.06 0.21 8.06
CA ILE A 19 7.37 1.58 8.42
C ILE A 19 7.15 2.46 7.20
N GLU A 20 6.38 3.53 7.37
CA GLU A 20 6.06 4.46 6.29
C GLU A 20 6.47 5.90 6.66
N TYR A 21 7.15 6.56 5.73
CA TYR A 21 7.37 7.99 5.75
C TYR A 21 6.51 8.66 4.70
N MET A 22 5.86 9.77 5.07
CA MET A 22 5.05 10.54 4.13
C MET A 22 5.55 11.99 4.06
N ILE A 23 5.70 12.50 2.84
CA ILE A 23 6.10 13.89 2.57
C ILE A 23 5.10 14.55 1.62
N SER A 24 4.98 15.87 1.69
CA SER A 24 4.20 16.62 0.70
C SER A 24 4.84 16.52 -0.68
N GLN A 25 4.05 16.60 -1.74
CA GLN A 25 4.55 16.71 -3.12
C GLN A 25 5.70 17.73 -3.28
N LYS A 26 5.56 18.94 -2.72
CA LYS A 26 6.60 19.99 -2.76
C LYS A 26 7.96 19.57 -2.18
N LEU A 27 7.98 18.64 -1.23
CA LEU A 27 9.22 18.10 -0.68
C LEU A 27 9.78 17.01 -1.61
N ASN A 28 8.90 16.15 -2.14
CA ASN A 28 9.30 15.12 -3.09
C ASN A 28 9.95 15.70 -4.35
N GLU A 29 9.36 16.75 -4.92
CA GLU A 29 9.88 17.45 -6.12
C GLU A 29 11.30 18.02 -5.94
N LYS A 30 11.75 18.19 -4.69
CA LYS A 30 13.09 18.69 -4.36
C LYS A 30 14.11 17.57 -4.12
N LEU A 31 13.68 16.32 -4.07
CA LEU A 31 14.57 15.18 -3.89
C LEU A 31 15.35 14.89 -5.18
N PRO A 32 16.57 14.34 -5.08
CA PRO A 32 17.26 13.81 -6.24
C PRO A 32 16.40 12.76 -6.97
N GLU A 33 16.50 12.68 -8.29
CA GLU A 33 15.67 11.77 -9.11
C GLU A 33 15.71 10.31 -8.61
N LYS A 34 16.92 9.81 -8.29
CA LYS A 34 17.10 8.46 -7.75
C LYS A 34 16.35 8.24 -6.44
N GLU A 35 16.25 9.28 -5.61
CA GLU A 35 15.51 9.20 -4.37
C GLU A 35 14.01 9.24 -4.64
N GLN A 36 13.51 10.10 -5.55
CA GLN A 36 12.09 10.18 -5.92
C GLN A 36 11.51 8.83 -6.38
N LEU A 37 12.32 7.98 -7.03
CA LEU A 37 11.92 6.63 -7.44
C LEU A 37 11.51 5.72 -6.26
N LEU A 38 11.97 6.04 -5.05
CA LEU A 38 11.63 5.31 -3.83
C LEU A 38 10.33 5.80 -3.18
N TRP A 39 9.68 6.83 -3.75
CA TRP A 39 8.46 7.42 -3.25
C TRP A 39 7.32 7.24 -4.26
N HIS A 40 6.12 6.93 -3.77
CA HIS A 40 4.93 6.77 -4.62
C HIS A 40 3.78 7.62 -4.10
N SER A 41 2.84 7.95 -5.00
CA SER A 41 1.60 8.66 -4.67
C SER A 41 0.47 7.65 -4.42
N HIS A 42 -0.45 8.02 -3.52
CA HIS A 42 -1.68 7.27 -3.23
C HIS A 42 -2.89 7.77 -4.02
N GLU A 43 -2.71 8.73 -4.94
CA GLU A 43 -3.81 9.38 -5.65
C GLU A 43 -4.69 8.41 -6.43
N TYR A 44 -4.09 7.51 -7.19
CA TYR A 44 -4.85 6.55 -8.00
C TYR A 44 -5.70 5.63 -7.11
N GLU A 45 -5.16 5.21 -5.98
CA GLU A 45 -5.88 4.41 -5.00
C GLU A 45 -7.02 5.20 -4.36
N ALA A 46 -6.79 6.46 -4.02
CA ALA A 46 -7.81 7.33 -3.44
C ALA A 46 -8.97 7.60 -4.38
N LEU A 47 -8.69 7.76 -5.66
CA LEU A 47 -9.70 7.98 -6.68
C LEU A 47 -10.46 6.69 -7.03
N SER A 48 -9.78 5.55 -7.02
CA SER A 48 -10.39 4.26 -7.38
C SER A 48 -11.12 3.58 -6.22
N ALA A 49 -10.82 3.96 -4.97
CA ALA A 49 -11.45 3.37 -3.80
C ALA A 49 -12.90 3.83 -3.61
N LYS A 50 -13.76 2.84 -3.29
CA LYS A 50 -15.17 3.06 -2.96
C LYS A 50 -15.34 3.24 -1.45
N PHE A 51 -15.01 4.43 -0.95
CA PHE A 51 -15.22 4.79 0.46
C PHE A 51 -16.59 5.44 0.71
N GLU A 52 -17.08 5.32 1.95
CA GLU A 52 -18.10 6.23 2.48
C GLU A 52 -17.58 7.68 2.47
N LYS A 53 -18.50 8.65 2.31
CA LYS A 53 -18.15 10.04 1.96
C LYS A 53 -17.16 10.70 2.93
N VAL A 54 -17.28 10.48 4.24
CA VAL A 54 -16.37 11.05 5.25
C VAL A 54 -14.97 10.45 5.14
N LYS A 55 -14.88 9.11 5.12
CA LYS A 55 -13.60 8.39 4.94
C LYS A 55 -12.91 8.77 3.63
N LYS A 56 -13.69 9.06 2.58
CA LYS A 56 -13.16 9.53 1.29
C LYS A 56 -12.44 10.87 1.42
N ILE A 57 -12.98 11.82 2.20
CA ILE A 57 -12.36 13.15 2.35
C ILE A 57 -11.03 13.05 3.08
N GLU A 58 -10.97 12.33 4.20
CA GLU A 58 -9.71 12.14 4.95
C GLU A 58 -8.66 11.43 4.09
N PHE A 59 -9.07 10.40 3.34
CA PHE A 59 -8.15 9.69 2.46
C PHE A 59 -7.66 10.56 1.30
N LEU A 60 -8.52 11.40 0.71
CA LEU A 60 -8.12 12.36 -0.34
C LEU A 60 -7.13 13.42 0.17
N GLN A 61 -7.19 13.80 1.45
CA GLN A 61 -6.17 14.69 2.01
C GLN A 61 -4.81 14.00 2.09
N LEU A 62 -4.79 12.73 2.51
CA LEU A 62 -3.57 11.93 2.57
C LEU A 62 -3.04 11.57 1.18
N SER A 63 -3.91 11.45 0.17
CA SER A 63 -3.50 11.08 -1.19
C SER A 63 -2.64 12.12 -1.90
N THR A 64 -2.56 13.34 -1.35
CA THR A 64 -1.65 14.40 -1.81
C THR A 64 -0.21 14.22 -1.32
N PHE A 65 0.02 13.25 -0.42
CA PHE A 65 1.35 12.90 0.06
C PHE A 65 1.99 11.83 -0.82
N TYR A 66 3.32 11.89 -0.84
CA TYR A 66 4.16 10.82 -1.34
C TYR A 66 4.67 10.00 -0.18
N SER A 67 4.66 8.68 -0.35
CA SER A 67 5.06 7.72 0.67
C SER A 67 6.26 6.91 0.25
N LYS A 68 7.15 6.68 1.20
CA LYS A 68 8.23 5.68 1.15
C LYS A 68 7.97 4.69 2.27
N VAL A 69 7.64 3.45 1.90
CA VAL A 69 7.24 2.40 2.84
C VAL A 69 8.11 1.17 2.65
N TYR A 70 8.55 0.58 3.75
CA TYR A 70 9.23 -0.70 3.73
C TYR A 70 8.40 -1.71 4.51
N HIS A 71 8.01 -2.78 3.83
CA HIS A 71 7.53 -3.98 4.48
C HIS A 71 8.69 -4.69 5.11
N LEU A 72 8.62 -4.94 6.42
CA LEU A 72 9.70 -5.60 7.14
C LEU A 72 9.69 -7.10 6.90
N TRP A 73 8.52 -7.66 6.56
CA TRP A 73 8.30 -9.09 6.31
C TRP A 73 6.91 -9.37 5.71
N GLN A 74 6.69 -10.63 5.31
CA GLN A 74 5.46 -11.09 4.68
C GLN A 74 4.58 -11.88 5.67
N ILE A 75 3.58 -11.22 6.26
CA ILE A 75 2.67 -11.86 7.23
C ILE A 75 1.80 -12.97 6.64
N ASN A 76 1.58 -12.96 5.31
CA ASN A 76 0.76 -13.95 4.62
C ASN A 76 1.47 -15.30 4.40
N ARG A 77 2.75 -15.42 4.75
CA ARG A 77 3.49 -16.70 4.70
C ARG A 77 3.26 -17.60 5.91
N ALA A 78 2.54 -17.10 6.92
CA ALA A 78 2.33 -17.77 8.21
C ALA A 78 3.63 -18.09 8.97
N ASP A 79 4.67 -17.29 8.74
CA ASP A 79 5.90 -17.34 9.54
C ASP A 79 5.60 -16.83 10.96
N GLN A 80 6.18 -17.47 11.99
CA GLN A 80 5.97 -17.07 13.40
C GLN A 80 6.77 -15.82 13.80
N LEU A 81 7.79 -15.48 13.02
CA LEU A 81 8.68 -14.35 13.25
C LEU A 81 8.85 -13.58 11.95
N PRO A 82 9.25 -12.29 12.00
CA PRO A 82 9.64 -11.53 10.82
C PRO A 82 10.81 -12.19 10.08
N MET A 83 10.50 -12.85 8.96
CA MET A 83 11.48 -13.51 8.10
C MET A 83 11.71 -12.73 6.81
N GLY A 84 12.94 -12.79 6.31
CA GLY A 84 13.35 -12.13 5.07
C GLY A 84 13.89 -10.72 5.29
N GLU A 85 14.25 -10.08 4.18
CA GLU A 85 14.73 -8.71 4.18
C GLU A 85 13.57 -7.72 3.97
N PRO A 86 13.68 -6.48 4.48
CA PRO A 86 12.68 -5.46 4.22
C PRO A 86 12.55 -5.14 2.73
N GLN A 87 11.32 -5.08 2.23
CA GLN A 87 10.99 -4.80 0.84
C GLN A 87 10.37 -3.41 0.70
N LEU A 88 10.88 -2.64 -0.26
CA LEU A 88 10.27 -1.37 -0.64
C LEU A 88 8.97 -1.65 -1.39
N MET A 89 7.87 -1.03 -0.95
CA MET A 89 6.58 -1.18 -1.63
C MET A 89 6.14 0.09 -2.33
N ALA A 90 5.30 -0.12 -3.35
CA ALA A 90 4.66 0.96 -4.09
C ALA A 90 3.20 0.65 -4.38
N SER A 91 2.39 1.69 -4.35
CA SER A 91 1.00 1.67 -4.78
C SER A 91 0.84 1.50 -6.28
N VAL A 92 -0.32 0.97 -6.66
CA VAL A 92 -0.74 0.99 -8.08
C VAL A 92 -0.99 2.44 -8.49
N THR A 93 -0.36 2.87 -9.57
CA THR A 93 -0.51 4.25 -10.08
C THR A 93 -1.46 4.36 -11.28
N SER A 94 -1.76 3.25 -11.96
CA SER A 94 -2.76 3.19 -13.03
C SER A 94 -3.14 1.76 -13.38
N ASP A 95 -4.31 1.55 -14.01
CA ASP A 95 -4.69 0.24 -14.57
C ASP A 95 -3.68 -0.24 -15.63
N LYS A 96 -3.07 0.69 -16.39
CA LYS A 96 -2.05 0.36 -17.39
C LYS A 96 -0.78 -0.19 -16.73
N ALA A 97 -0.27 0.48 -15.69
CA ALA A 97 0.89 0.02 -14.94
C ALA A 97 0.61 -1.33 -14.27
N LEU A 98 -0.58 -1.49 -13.68
CA LEU A 98 -1.01 -2.74 -13.07
C LEU A 98 -1.09 -3.88 -14.09
N ASN A 99 -1.74 -3.67 -15.24
CA ASN A 99 -1.87 -4.70 -16.27
C ASN A 99 -0.53 -5.08 -16.90
N LYS A 100 0.45 -4.15 -16.92
CA LYS A 100 1.82 -4.43 -17.35
C LYS A 100 2.55 -5.33 -16.35
N ALA A 101 2.40 -5.08 -15.04
CA ALA A 101 3.05 -5.85 -13.99
C ALA A 101 2.36 -7.19 -13.69
N LEU A 102 1.02 -7.23 -13.80
CA LEU A 102 0.19 -8.38 -13.49
C LEU A 102 -0.83 -8.61 -14.61
N PRO A 103 -0.62 -9.63 -15.46
CA PRO A 103 -1.62 -10.01 -16.46
C PRO A 103 -2.98 -10.30 -15.81
N SER A 104 -4.05 -9.73 -16.37
CA SER A 104 -5.42 -9.69 -15.79
C SER A 104 -5.63 -8.71 -14.61
N GLY A 105 -4.61 -7.95 -14.24
CA GLY A 105 -4.67 -6.78 -13.35
C GLY A 105 -5.54 -6.95 -12.11
N LYS A 106 -6.53 -6.06 -11.95
CA LYS A 106 -7.43 -6.06 -10.78
C LYS A 106 -8.18 -7.37 -10.57
N ALA A 107 -8.53 -8.10 -11.63
CA ALA A 107 -9.22 -9.39 -11.49
C ALA A 107 -8.30 -10.42 -10.81
N LYS A 108 -7.02 -10.43 -11.19
CA LYS A 108 -6.02 -11.29 -10.56
C LYS A 108 -5.77 -10.90 -9.11
N LEU A 109 -5.69 -9.61 -8.80
CA LEU A 109 -5.58 -9.13 -7.41
C LEU A 109 -6.78 -9.56 -6.56
N LYS A 110 -8.00 -9.48 -7.09
CA LYS A 110 -9.23 -9.94 -6.40
C LYS A 110 -9.19 -11.44 -6.11
N GLU A 111 -8.79 -12.24 -7.09
CA GLU A 111 -8.65 -13.69 -6.96
C GLU A 111 -7.60 -14.04 -5.88
N SER A 112 -6.41 -13.43 -5.96
CA SER A 112 -5.34 -13.64 -4.98
C SER A 112 -5.77 -13.24 -3.57
N HIS A 113 -6.43 -12.08 -3.40
CA HIS A 113 -6.95 -11.65 -2.10
C HIS A 113 -7.92 -12.68 -1.50
N LYS A 114 -8.87 -13.16 -2.30
CA LYS A 114 -9.85 -14.16 -1.84
C LYS A 114 -9.17 -15.49 -1.48
N SER A 115 -8.16 -15.90 -2.24
CA SER A 115 -7.40 -17.12 -1.95
C SER A 115 -6.61 -17.01 -0.65
N ILE A 116 -5.95 -15.87 -0.42
CA ILE A 116 -5.09 -15.64 0.75
C ILE A 116 -5.90 -15.42 2.03
N PHE A 117 -6.91 -14.54 1.97
CA PHE A 117 -7.64 -14.09 3.16
C PHE A 117 -9.00 -14.76 3.35
N GLY A 118 -9.44 -15.61 2.41
CA GLY A 118 -10.76 -16.23 2.44
C GLY A 118 -11.94 -15.24 2.27
N GLU A 119 -11.65 -13.96 2.02
CA GLU A 119 -12.65 -12.89 1.97
C GLU A 119 -12.60 -12.15 0.63
N ASP A 120 -13.77 -11.74 0.13
CA ASP A 120 -13.88 -10.88 -1.03
C ASP A 120 -13.36 -9.46 -0.72
N VAL A 121 -12.57 -8.91 -1.63
CA VAL A 121 -11.90 -7.62 -1.39
C VAL A 121 -12.89 -6.47 -1.17
N GLU A 122 -14.07 -6.48 -1.79
CA GLU A 122 -15.06 -5.43 -1.60
C GLU A 122 -15.68 -5.49 -0.21
N ARG A 123 -15.82 -6.71 0.33
CA ARG A 123 -16.26 -6.91 1.72
C ARG A 123 -15.18 -6.46 2.71
N ALA A 124 -13.92 -6.83 2.46
CA ALA A 124 -12.79 -6.40 3.27
C ALA A 124 -12.67 -4.87 3.29
N LEU A 125 -12.79 -4.20 2.15
CA LEU A 125 -12.76 -2.73 2.05
C LEU A 125 -13.88 -2.04 2.85
N ARG A 126 -15.09 -2.63 2.91
CA ARG A 126 -16.24 -2.05 3.65
C ARG A 126 -16.07 -2.10 5.17
N ARG A 127 -15.41 -3.14 5.70
CA ARG A 127 -15.22 -3.32 7.16
C ARG A 127 -14.04 -2.50 7.72
N ARG A 128 -13.21 -1.91 6.85
CA ARG A 128 -11.95 -1.28 7.25
C ARG A 128 -12.14 0.05 7.97
N ILE A 129 -11.45 0.18 9.11
CA ILE A 129 -11.20 1.41 9.84
C ILE A 129 -9.73 1.76 9.57
N GLY A 130 -9.44 2.41 8.44
CA GLY A 130 -8.09 2.86 8.09
C GLY A 130 -7.64 2.44 6.67
N PRO A 131 -6.60 3.11 6.15
CA PRO A 131 -6.08 2.84 4.82
C PRO A 131 -5.27 1.53 4.85
N LYS A 132 -5.84 0.44 4.33
CA LYS A 132 -5.00 -0.65 3.79
C LYS A 132 -5.09 -0.55 2.26
N VAL A 133 -4.06 0.09 1.73
CA VAL A 133 -3.73 0.36 0.33
C VAL A 133 -3.62 -0.98 -0.41
N PHE A 134 -4.00 -1.02 -1.69
CA PHE A 134 -3.71 -2.16 -2.55
C PHE A 134 -2.22 -2.13 -2.86
N GLU A 135 -1.39 -2.52 -1.91
CA GLU A 135 0.05 -2.59 -2.13
C GLU A 135 0.30 -3.77 -3.08
N CYS A 136 0.62 -3.41 -4.32
CA CYS A 136 1.17 -4.36 -5.25
C CYS A 136 2.59 -4.67 -4.80
N TYR A 137 2.84 -5.93 -4.45
CA TYR A 137 4.18 -6.51 -4.33
C TYR A 137 4.85 -6.54 -5.71
N ALA A 138 5.19 -5.38 -6.27
CA ALA A 138 6.08 -5.29 -7.41
C ALA A 138 7.48 -5.05 -6.86
N LEU A 139 8.24 -6.14 -6.67
CA LEU A 139 9.67 -6.07 -6.39
C LEU A 139 10.30 -5.15 -7.46
N LEU A 140 10.98 -4.09 -7.01
CA LEU A 140 11.65 -3.11 -7.88
C LEU A 140 12.82 -3.69 -8.68
N GLU A 141 13.11 -4.99 -8.56
CA GLU A 141 14.14 -5.74 -9.29
C GLU A 141 13.97 -5.77 -10.83
N GLY A 142 13.11 -4.93 -11.43
CA GLY A 142 12.83 -4.96 -12.88
C GLY A 142 12.46 -3.63 -13.54
N TRP A 143 12.77 -2.48 -12.92
CA TRP A 143 12.58 -1.15 -13.53
C TRP A 143 13.89 -0.53 -13.99
#